data_AF-A0A7W4YKL2-F1
#
_entry.id   AF-A0A7W4YKL2-F1
#
_cell.length_a   1.000
_cell.length_b   1.000
_cell.length_c   1.000
_cell.angle_alpha   90.00
_cell.angle_beta   90.00
_cell.angle_gamma   90.00
#
_symmetry.space_group_name_H-M   'P 1'
#
loop_
_entity.id
_entity.type
_entity.pdbx_description
1 polymer ?
#
loop_
_entity_poly.entity_id
_entity_poly.type
_entity_poly.pdbx_seq_one_letter_code
_entity_poly.pdbx_strand_id
1 'polypeptide(L)'
;MSPAIYAAGALCWRVVDDRIVVLVVHRTKYGDVTIPKGKVDPGETLPQTAIREIHEETGLKVGLGLPLGVSRYPLSSGREKIVHYWAAEVSPKAIEQSTFVPNNEIAAVEWVTIKKARGYLTYERDVEILDAFDGFLRQGITSTFSLIALRHGKAEPRGGWDGSDASRPLTDRGVKQAAGDVPTLVAWRPKRIVTSDAVRCVATVAPLAAATGIQPHRTHDISQEAYEEGQGDVRSVVGKRIRAGKNAVLCSHGPVLPEILREIALATGTMPGAYLNDAADLDTGGFSVVHLSSTNPASGIISIETYAPAAV
;
A
#
# COMPACT_ATOMS: atom_id res chain seq x y z
N MET A 1 11.46 27.26 10.16
CA MET A 1 12.12 25.96 9.92
C MET A 1 12.09 25.68 8.42
N SER A 2 13.21 25.31 7.82
CA SER A 2 13.24 24.87 6.43
C SER A 2 12.44 23.57 6.28
N PRO A 3 11.62 23.39 5.22
CA PRO A 3 10.77 22.22 5.08
C PRO A 3 11.58 20.93 5.01
N ALA A 4 11.07 19.86 5.61
CA ALA A 4 11.71 18.55 5.57
C ALA A 4 11.91 18.05 4.12
N ILE A 5 12.88 17.15 3.91
CA ILE A 5 13.05 16.40 2.67
C ILE A 5 12.46 15.01 2.88
N TYR A 6 11.39 14.72 2.16
CA TYR A 6 10.78 13.40 2.16
C TYR A 6 11.46 12.46 1.17
N ALA A 7 11.52 11.21 1.55
CA ALA A 7 12.09 10.11 0.79
C ALA A 7 11.33 8.82 1.12
N ALA A 8 11.43 7.85 0.22
CA ALA A 8 10.81 6.55 0.40
C ALA A 8 11.70 5.45 -0.18
N GLY A 9 11.58 4.25 0.37
CA GLY A 9 12.32 3.09 -0.05
C GLY A 9 11.65 1.79 0.38
N ALA A 10 12.31 0.68 0.09
CA ALA A 10 11.81 -0.62 0.53
C ALA A 10 12.92 -1.62 0.83
N LEU A 11 12.74 -2.38 1.91
CA LEU A 11 13.52 -3.57 2.19
C LEU A 11 13.01 -4.70 1.29
N CYS A 12 13.71 -4.89 0.17
CA CYS A 12 13.41 -5.96 -0.77
C CYS A 12 13.91 -7.29 -0.21
N TRP A 13 13.08 -8.32 -0.22
CA TRP A 13 13.42 -9.64 0.32
C TRP A 13 12.91 -10.76 -0.59
N ARG A 14 13.51 -11.95 -0.49
CA ARG A 14 13.07 -13.18 -1.15
C ARG A 14 13.51 -14.42 -0.40
N VAL A 15 12.95 -15.57 -0.76
CA VAL A 15 13.40 -16.88 -0.27
C VAL A 15 14.39 -17.51 -1.26
N VAL A 16 15.52 -18.00 -0.74
CA VAL A 16 16.54 -18.78 -1.47
C VAL A 16 16.94 -19.95 -0.59
N ASP A 17 16.79 -21.18 -1.09
CA ASP A 17 17.10 -22.41 -0.35
C ASP A 17 16.48 -22.42 1.07
N ASP A 18 15.18 -22.12 1.14
CA ASP A 18 14.38 -21.99 2.37
C ASP A 18 14.87 -20.92 3.37
N ARG A 19 15.71 -19.99 2.93
CA ARG A 19 16.24 -18.89 3.74
C ARG A 19 15.81 -17.54 3.19
N ILE A 20 15.41 -16.65 4.09
CA ILE A 20 15.14 -15.26 3.75
C ILE A 20 16.46 -14.52 3.55
N VAL A 21 16.58 -13.89 2.38
CA VAL A 21 17.64 -12.95 2.04
C VAL A 21 17.03 -11.60 1.70
N VAL A 22 17.77 -10.54 2.01
CA VAL A 22 17.39 -9.14 1.80
C VAL A 22 18.36 -8.48 0.84
N LEU A 23 17.89 -7.49 0.11
CA LEU A 23 18.69 -6.72 -0.83
C LEU A 23 19.33 -5.52 -0.11
N VAL A 24 20.62 -5.34 -0.33
CA VAL A 24 21.34 -4.10 0.00
C VAL A 24 21.93 -3.50 -1.27
N VAL A 25 22.09 -2.17 -1.29
CA VAL A 25 22.72 -1.44 -2.39
C VAL A 25 24.02 -0.80 -1.92
N HIS A 26 25.06 -0.88 -2.75
CA HIS A 26 26.36 -0.26 -2.54
C HIS A 26 26.41 1.03 -3.35
N ARG A 27 26.48 2.19 -2.71
CA ARG A 27 26.37 3.49 -3.42
C ARG A 27 27.73 4.02 -3.83
N THR A 28 27.93 4.22 -5.12
CA THR A 28 29.20 4.65 -5.74
C THR A 28 29.71 5.96 -5.14
N LYS A 29 28.81 6.93 -4.95
CA LYS A 29 29.18 8.29 -4.52
C LYS A 29 29.65 8.38 -3.06
N TYR A 30 29.14 7.53 -2.19
CA TYR A 30 29.37 7.64 -0.74
C TYR A 30 30.22 6.50 -0.19
N GLY A 31 30.36 5.40 -0.93
CA GLY A 31 31.04 4.19 -0.45
C GLY A 31 30.30 3.53 0.72
N ASP A 32 28.99 3.79 0.85
CA ASP A 32 28.14 3.25 1.90
C ASP A 32 27.24 2.12 1.35
N VAL A 33 26.72 1.32 2.28
CA VAL A 33 25.77 0.24 2.02
C VAL A 33 24.47 0.56 2.73
N THR A 34 23.38 0.64 1.99
CA THR A 34 22.07 1.05 2.52
C THR A 34 20.93 0.18 2.01
N ILE A 35 19.76 0.34 2.62
CA ILE A 35 18.50 -0.09 2.00
C ILE A 35 18.20 0.87 0.83
N PRO A 36 17.74 0.38 -0.33
CA PRO A 36 17.42 1.23 -1.48
C PRO A 36 16.29 2.22 -1.18
N LYS A 37 16.50 3.48 -1.58
CA LYS A 37 15.61 4.63 -1.30
C LYS A 37 16.03 5.85 -2.11
N GLY A 38 15.07 6.74 -2.33
CA GLY A 38 15.40 8.09 -2.81
C GLY A 38 14.32 9.11 -2.51
N LYS A 39 14.44 10.28 -3.12
CA LYS A 39 13.67 11.47 -2.73
C LYS A 39 12.33 11.46 -3.42
N VAL A 40 11.32 11.99 -2.74
CA VAL A 40 10.01 12.23 -3.34
C VAL A 40 10.14 13.30 -4.42
N ASP A 41 9.69 12.98 -5.63
CA ASP A 41 9.60 13.94 -6.73
C ASP A 41 8.33 14.79 -6.62
N PRO A 42 8.30 16.00 -7.23
CA PRO A 42 7.11 16.84 -7.20
C PRO A 42 5.85 16.12 -7.69
N GLY A 43 4.85 16.03 -6.81
CA GLY A 43 3.57 15.39 -7.12
C GLY A 43 3.50 13.89 -6.81
N GLU A 44 4.61 13.26 -6.40
CA GLU A 44 4.60 11.86 -6.00
C GLU A 44 4.09 11.66 -4.57
N THR A 45 3.44 10.52 -4.35
CA THR A 45 3.19 9.99 -3.00
C THR A 45 4.37 9.14 -2.54
N LEU A 46 4.53 8.95 -1.22
CA LEU A 46 5.62 8.11 -0.68
C LEU A 46 5.60 6.67 -1.24
N PRO A 47 4.45 5.99 -1.38
CA PRO A 47 4.41 4.66 -2.02
C PRO A 47 4.86 4.68 -3.49
N GLN A 48 4.50 5.71 -4.26
CA GLN A 48 4.92 5.90 -5.64
C GLN A 48 6.44 6.07 -5.73
N THR A 49 6.99 6.93 -4.87
CA THR A 49 8.44 7.14 -4.76
C THR A 49 9.15 5.84 -4.41
N ALA A 50 8.65 5.07 -3.43
CA ALA A 50 9.28 3.80 -3.04
C ALA A 50 9.38 2.84 -4.24
N ILE A 51 8.29 2.61 -4.98
CA ILE A 51 8.32 1.68 -6.12
C ILE A 51 9.21 2.17 -7.27
N ARG A 52 9.25 3.49 -7.52
CA ARG A 52 10.12 4.10 -8.54
C ARG A 52 11.58 3.91 -8.17
N GLU A 53 11.95 4.31 -6.95
CA GLU A 53 13.34 4.27 -6.46
C GLU A 53 13.88 2.83 -6.42
N ILE A 54 13.06 1.86 -5.99
CA ILE A 54 13.46 0.44 -6.09
C ILE A 54 13.75 0.05 -7.54
N HIS A 55 12.91 0.45 -8.48
CA HIS A 55 13.11 0.13 -9.88
C HIS A 55 14.36 0.81 -10.45
N GLU A 56 14.60 2.09 -10.12
CA GLU A 56 15.75 2.85 -10.59
C GLU A 56 17.08 2.33 -10.02
N GLU A 57 17.14 2.07 -8.71
CA GLU A 57 18.37 1.63 -8.05
C GLU A 57 18.68 0.14 -8.27
N THR A 58 17.67 -0.69 -8.53
CA THR A 58 17.83 -2.16 -8.50
C THR A 58 17.26 -2.88 -9.72
N GLY A 59 16.64 -2.17 -10.65
CA GLY A 59 15.94 -2.77 -11.81
C GLY A 59 14.76 -3.67 -11.44
N LEU A 60 14.40 -3.79 -10.15
CA LEU A 60 13.36 -4.70 -9.68
C LEU A 60 11.99 -4.05 -9.75
N LYS A 61 11.05 -4.75 -10.38
CA LYS A 61 9.63 -4.39 -10.32
C LYS A 61 9.01 -5.10 -9.12
N VAL A 62 8.74 -4.37 -8.04
CA VAL A 62 8.15 -4.89 -6.80
C VAL A 62 6.75 -4.33 -6.53
N GLY A 63 6.05 -4.94 -5.55
CA GLY A 63 4.87 -4.34 -4.91
C GLY A 63 5.14 -4.20 -3.42
N LEU A 64 4.57 -3.17 -2.80
CA LEU A 64 4.75 -2.90 -1.38
C LEU A 64 3.94 -3.88 -0.53
N GLY A 65 4.53 -4.28 0.59
CA GLY A 65 3.91 -5.01 1.69
C GLY A 65 3.86 -4.15 2.94
N LEU A 66 4.25 -4.71 4.09
CA LEU A 66 4.16 -4.03 5.39
C LEU A 66 4.99 -2.74 5.45
N PRO A 67 4.49 -1.66 6.06
CA PRO A 67 5.33 -0.55 6.48
C PRO A 67 6.30 -1.02 7.59
N LEU A 68 7.57 -0.66 7.46
CA LEU A 68 8.66 -1.08 8.36
C LEU A 68 9.14 0.02 9.30
N GLY A 69 8.74 1.27 9.06
CA GLY A 69 9.07 2.40 9.91
C GLY A 69 9.57 3.62 9.15
N VAL A 70 10.03 4.60 9.93
CA VAL A 70 10.46 5.90 9.43
C VAL A 70 11.80 6.28 10.03
N SER A 71 12.80 6.56 9.20
CA SER A 71 14.08 7.11 9.64
C SER A 71 14.08 8.63 9.55
N ARG A 72 14.55 9.31 10.60
CA ARG A 72 14.66 10.78 10.66
C ARG A 72 16.08 11.19 11.00
N TYR A 73 16.66 12.11 10.23
CA TYR A 73 18.01 12.62 10.51
C TYR A 73 18.26 14.00 9.89
N PRO A 74 19.09 14.83 10.54
CA PRO A 74 19.46 16.13 10.00
C PRO A 74 20.42 15.97 8.80
N LEU A 75 20.27 16.86 7.82
CA LEU A 75 21.20 17.03 6.72
C LEU A 75 22.17 18.18 7.02
N SER A 76 23.32 18.19 6.35
CA SER A 76 24.29 19.29 6.40
C SER A 76 23.70 20.63 6.00
N SER A 77 22.61 20.64 5.22
CA SER A 77 21.85 21.84 4.86
C SER A 77 20.98 22.40 6.00
N GLY A 78 21.00 21.81 7.19
CA GLY A 78 20.13 22.17 8.31
C GLY A 78 18.65 21.75 8.15
N ARG A 79 18.33 20.97 7.11
CA ARG A 79 16.99 20.41 6.87
C ARG A 79 16.91 19.02 7.49
N GLU A 80 15.73 18.62 7.95
CA GLU A 80 15.47 17.23 8.33
C GLU A 80 15.20 16.38 7.08
N LYS A 81 15.76 15.16 7.02
CA LYS A 81 15.38 14.13 6.05
C LYS A 81 14.54 13.07 6.75
N ILE A 82 13.39 12.75 6.16
CA ILE A 82 12.41 11.78 6.65
C ILE A 82 12.26 10.70 5.56
N VAL A 83 12.55 9.45 5.89
CA VAL A 83 12.47 8.32 4.95
C VAL A 83 11.47 7.29 5.43
N HIS A 84 10.49 6.96 4.61
CA HIS A 84 9.52 5.90 4.88
C HIS A 84 9.93 4.60 4.18
N TYR A 85 9.81 3.47 4.88
CA TYR A 85 10.17 2.16 4.33
C TYR A 85 9.03 1.16 4.41
N TRP A 86 8.95 0.31 3.38
CA TRP A 86 8.08 -0.85 3.32
C TRP A 86 8.90 -2.13 3.09
N ALA A 87 8.34 -3.28 3.45
CA ALA A 87 8.81 -4.57 2.97
C ALA A 87 8.35 -4.76 1.52
N ALA A 88 9.18 -5.40 0.70
CA ALA A 88 8.84 -5.73 -0.68
C ALA A 88 9.29 -7.15 -1.02
N GLU A 89 8.33 -8.08 -1.14
CA GLU A 89 8.63 -9.44 -1.57
C GLU A 89 8.96 -9.46 -3.07
N VAL A 90 10.11 -10.02 -3.43
CA VAL A 90 10.59 -10.07 -4.82
C VAL A 90 10.37 -11.46 -5.39
N SER A 91 9.40 -11.55 -6.31
CA SER A 91 9.09 -12.80 -7.00
C SER A 91 10.25 -13.30 -7.88
N PRO A 92 10.37 -14.60 -8.15
CA PRO A 92 11.37 -15.15 -9.09
C PRO A 92 11.34 -14.46 -10.45
N LYS A 93 10.15 -14.22 -11.01
CA LYS A 93 9.98 -13.49 -12.27
C LYS A 93 10.56 -12.07 -12.22
N ALA A 94 10.43 -11.37 -11.10
CA ALA A 94 10.99 -10.03 -10.95
C ALA A 94 12.52 -10.04 -10.86
N ILE A 95 13.12 -11.11 -10.32
CA ILE A 95 14.58 -11.33 -10.34
C ILE A 95 15.05 -11.57 -11.78
N GLU A 96 14.41 -12.49 -12.51
CA GLU A 96 14.74 -12.80 -13.91
C GLU A 96 14.60 -11.59 -14.84
N GLN A 97 13.65 -10.71 -14.55
CA GLN A 97 13.37 -9.49 -15.31
C GLN A 97 14.11 -8.25 -14.78
N SER A 98 14.98 -8.39 -13.78
CA SER A 98 15.75 -7.26 -13.26
C SER A 98 16.63 -6.67 -14.35
N THR A 99 16.58 -5.35 -14.50
CA THR A 99 17.38 -4.60 -15.48
C THR A 99 18.54 -3.85 -14.84
N PHE A 100 18.96 -4.23 -13.63
CA PHE A 100 20.01 -3.51 -12.93
C PHE A 100 21.32 -3.52 -13.72
N VAL A 101 21.91 -2.33 -13.87
CA VAL A 101 23.27 -2.15 -14.37
C VAL A 101 23.96 -1.16 -13.43
N PRO A 102 25.15 -1.48 -12.91
CA PRO A 102 25.95 -0.55 -12.13
C PRO A 102 26.08 0.81 -12.82
N ASN A 103 25.93 1.88 -12.05
CA ASN A 103 25.96 3.24 -12.54
C ASN A 103 26.65 4.19 -11.54
N ASN A 104 26.62 5.49 -11.83
CA ASN A 104 27.28 6.50 -11.01
C ASN A 104 26.65 6.70 -9.62
N GLU A 105 25.46 6.13 -9.39
CA GLU A 105 24.76 6.17 -8.12
C GLU A 105 24.90 4.85 -7.35
N ILE A 106 24.60 3.72 -8.00
CA ILE A 106 24.66 2.38 -7.40
C ILE A 106 25.75 1.54 -8.10
N ALA A 107 26.77 1.15 -7.34
CA ALA A 107 27.88 0.34 -7.82
C ALA A 107 27.52 -1.15 -7.88
N ALA A 108 26.70 -1.62 -6.95
CA ALA A 108 26.28 -3.02 -6.87
C ALA A 108 25.00 -3.19 -6.07
N VAL A 109 24.27 -4.26 -6.37
CA VAL A 109 23.18 -4.78 -5.53
C VAL A 109 23.55 -6.17 -5.05
N GLU A 110 23.27 -6.48 -3.79
CA GLU A 110 23.66 -7.75 -3.18
C GLU A 110 22.52 -8.35 -2.36
N TRP A 111 22.24 -9.63 -2.58
CA TRP A 111 21.33 -10.42 -1.75
C TRP A 111 22.10 -11.06 -0.60
N VAL A 112 21.74 -10.72 0.63
CA VAL A 112 22.44 -11.16 1.84
C VAL A 112 21.46 -11.70 2.88
N THR A 113 21.94 -12.58 3.76
CA THR A 113 21.15 -13.00 4.95
C THR A 113 20.90 -11.79 5.85
N ILE A 114 19.84 -11.84 6.67
CA ILE A 114 19.55 -10.80 7.67
C ILE A 114 20.74 -10.57 8.61
N LYS A 115 21.40 -11.64 9.07
CA LYS A 115 22.60 -11.53 9.91
C LYS A 115 23.72 -10.74 9.21
N LYS A 116 23.94 -11.00 7.92
CA LYS A 116 24.97 -10.33 7.13
C LYS A 116 24.59 -8.87 6.83
N ALA A 117 23.33 -8.61 6.46
CA ALA A 117 22.79 -7.26 6.26
C ALA A 117 23.04 -6.37 7.50
N ARG A 118 22.78 -6.89 8.71
CA ARG A 118 23.01 -6.16 9.97
C ARG A 118 24.46 -5.72 10.16
N GLY A 119 25.43 -6.47 9.64
CA GLY A 119 26.85 -6.09 9.67
C GLY A 119 27.32 -5.28 8.45
N TYR A 120 26.52 -5.22 7.38
CA TYR A 120 26.85 -4.53 6.13
C TYR A 120 26.30 -3.10 6.11
N LEU A 121 25.06 -2.91 6.59
CA LEU A 121 24.41 -1.61 6.59
C LEU A 121 25.25 -0.58 7.35
N THR A 122 25.59 0.50 6.67
CA THR A 122 26.49 1.52 7.19
C THR A 122 25.83 2.38 8.28
N TYR A 123 24.51 2.51 8.23
CA TYR A 123 23.75 3.36 9.15
C TYR A 123 22.89 2.53 10.09
N GLU A 124 22.98 2.82 11.39
CA GLU A 124 22.15 2.22 12.45
C GLU A 124 20.65 2.33 12.14
N ARG A 125 20.21 3.47 11.59
CA ARG A 125 18.80 3.67 11.19
C ARG A 125 18.32 2.70 10.12
N ASP A 126 19.18 2.22 9.22
CA ASP A 126 18.80 1.18 8.26
C ASP A 126 18.76 -0.19 8.94
N VAL A 127 19.60 -0.41 9.96
CA VAL A 127 19.55 -1.61 10.81
C VAL A 127 18.24 -1.66 11.61
N GLU A 128 17.74 -0.54 12.13
CA GLU A 128 16.44 -0.47 12.80
C GLU A 128 15.30 -0.93 11.88
N ILE A 129 15.32 -0.54 10.59
CA ILE A 129 14.34 -1.00 9.59
C ILE A 129 14.47 -2.50 9.32
N LEU A 130 15.71 -3.01 9.23
CA LEU A 130 15.97 -4.45 9.10
C LEU A 130 15.47 -5.23 10.33
N ASP A 131 15.67 -4.70 11.53
CA ASP A 131 15.27 -5.34 12.78
C ASP A 131 13.75 -5.31 12.96
N ALA A 132 13.06 -4.26 12.50
CA ALA A 132 11.60 -4.25 12.41
C ALA A 132 11.08 -5.38 11.52
N PHE A 133 11.71 -5.59 10.36
CA PHE A 133 11.40 -6.72 9.47
C PHE A 133 11.69 -8.08 10.13
N ASP A 134 12.87 -8.27 10.73
CA ASP A 134 13.22 -9.49 11.47
C ASP A 134 12.22 -9.79 12.61
N GLY A 135 11.71 -8.75 13.27
CA GLY A 135 10.67 -8.85 14.28
C GLY A 135 9.38 -9.50 13.76
N PHE A 136 8.92 -9.11 12.57
CA PHE A 136 7.75 -9.75 11.93
C PHE A 136 8.02 -11.21 11.56
N LEU A 137 9.21 -11.52 11.04
CA LEU A 137 9.58 -12.89 10.68
C LEU A 137 9.57 -13.82 11.89
N ARG A 138 10.09 -13.35 13.04
CA ARG A 138 10.07 -14.11 14.31
C ARG A 138 8.67 -14.38 14.84
N GLN A 139 7.69 -13.58 14.45
CA GLN A 139 6.27 -13.78 14.73
C GLN A 139 5.58 -14.69 13.72
N GLY A 140 6.32 -15.29 12.77
CA GLY A 140 5.78 -16.15 11.72
C GLY A 140 5.12 -15.40 10.56
N ILE A 141 5.30 -14.08 10.49
CA ILE A 141 4.77 -13.24 9.40
C ILE A 141 5.84 -13.15 8.31
N THR A 142 5.87 -14.16 7.45
CA THR A 142 6.86 -14.27 6.37
C THR A 142 6.31 -13.86 5.01
N SER A 143 4.99 -13.78 4.84
CA SER A 143 4.37 -13.15 3.68
C SER A 143 3.07 -12.45 4.09
N THR A 144 2.73 -11.38 3.38
CA THR A 144 1.56 -10.54 3.67
C THR A 144 0.76 -10.23 2.42
N PHE A 145 -0.49 -9.84 2.62
CA PHE A 145 -1.34 -9.27 1.60
C PHE A 145 -2.13 -8.09 2.18
N SER A 146 -2.64 -7.23 1.31
CA SER A 146 -3.33 -5.99 1.71
C SER A 146 -4.76 -5.93 1.18
N LEU A 147 -5.70 -5.58 2.04
CA LEU A 147 -7.05 -5.19 1.64
C LEU A 147 -7.18 -3.68 1.71
N ILE A 148 -7.49 -3.05 0.59
CA ILE A 148 -7.57 -1.60 0.45
C ILE A 148 -9.05 -1.19 0.48
N ALA A 149 -9.47 -0.51 1.53
CA ALA A 149 -10.79 0.09 1.63
C ALA A 149 -10.74 1.49 0.99
N LEU A 150 -11.45 1.69 -0.12
CA LEU A 150 -11.44 2.92 -0.92
C LEU A 150 -12.80 3.60 -0.85
N ARG A 151 -12.85 4.85 -0.40
CA ARG A 151 -14.07 5.66 -0.54
C ARG A 151 -14.18 6.14 -1.97
N HIS A 152 -15.38 6.08 -2.56
CA HIS A 152 -15.60 6.66 -3.88
C HIS A 152 -15.17 8.14 -3.94
N GLY A 153 -14.75 8.59 -5.13
CA GLY A 153 -14.41 9.98 -5.39
C GLY A 153 -15.60 10.93 -5.19
N LYS A 154 -15.35 12.24 -5.17
CA LYS A 154 -16.42 13.23 -5.00
C LYS A 154 -17.53 13.05 -6.06
N ALA A 155 -18.75 12.85 -5.59
CA ALA A 155 -19.94 12.72 -6.44
C ALA A 155 -20.80 13.97 -6.38
N GLU A 156 -21.69 14.13 -7.37
CA GLU A 156 -22.71 15.20 -7.41
C GLU A 156 -23.47 15.29 -6.07
N PRO A 157 -24.05 16.43 -5.66
CA PRO A 157 -24.81 16.52 -4.41
C PRO A 157 -26.17 15.81 -4.49
N ARG A 158 -26.75 15.43 -3.34
CA ARG A 158 -28.03 14.69 -3.31
C ARG A 158 -29.21 15.58 -3.68
N GLY A 159 -29.23 16.80 -3.12
CA GLY A 159 -30.34 17.75 -3.25
C GLY A 159 -30.53 18.38 -4.63
N GLY A 160 -29.96 17.81 -5.69
CA GLY A 160 -30.10 18.29 -7.07
C GLY A 160 -29.98 17.17 -8.11
N TRP A 161 -30.18 15.91 -7.71
CA TRP A 161 -30.13 14.76 -8.61
C TRP A 161 -31.52 14.15 -8.75
N ASP A 162 -32.04 14.13 -9.99
CA ASP A 162 -33.40 13.68 -10.29
C ASP A 162 -33.54 12.14 -10.35
N GLY A 163 -32.43 11.40 -10.30
CA GLY A 163 -32.40 9.93 -10.31
C GLY A 163 -32.23 9.31 -8.92
N SER A 164 -32.14 7.98 -8.87
CA SER A 164 -31.75 7.24 -7.65
C SER A 164 -30.39 7.70 -7.11
N ASP A 165 -30.15 7.65 -5.79
CA ASP A 165 -28.82 7.99 -5.24
C ASP A 165 -27.71 7.13 -5.86
N ALA A 166 -27.97 5.85 -6.11
CA ALA A 166 -27.03 4.90 -6.73
C ALA A 166 -26.59 5.32 -8.14
N SER A 167 -27.40 6.10 -8.87
CA SER A 167 -27.08 6.54 -10.24
C SER A 167 -26.25 7.83 -10.30
N ARG A 168 -25.97 8.47 -9.15
CA ARG A 168 -25.20 9.72 -9.10
C ARG A 168 -23.77 9.53 -9.63
N PRO A 169 -23.33 10.36 -10.59
CA PRO A 169 -21.98 10.30 -11.13
C PRO A 169 -20.96 10.99 -10.21
N LEU A 170 -19.69 10.78 -10.55
CA LEU A 170 -18.61 11.61 -10.03
C LEU A 170 -18.71 13.03 -10.58
N THR A 171 -18.30 14.01 -9.79
CA THR A 171 -18.00 15.36 -10.29
C THR A 171 -16.65 15.37 -11.02
N ASP A 172 -16.31 16.46 -11.70
CA ASP A 172 -14.96 16.65 -12.28
C ASP A 172 -13.84 16.45 -11.25
N ARG A 173 -14.05 16.92 -10.02
CA ARG A 173 -13.11 16.68 -8.91
C ARG A 173 -13.00 15.18 -8.62
N GLY A 174 -14.12 14.46 -8.54
CA GLY A 174 -14.12 13.03 -8.29
C GLY A 174 -13.41 12.22 -9.39
N VAL A 175 -13.58 12.62 -10.65
CA VAL A 175 -12.87 12.01 -11.78
C VAL A 175 -11.35 12.23 -11.66
N LYS A 176 -10.91 13.44 -11.31
CA LYS A 176 -9.49 13.74 -11.09
C LYS A 176 -8.91 12.98 -9.89
N GLN A 177 -9.65 12.87 -8.79
CA GLN A 177 -9.25 12.03 -7.64
C GLN A 177 -9.04 10.58 -8.08
N ALA A 178 -10.05 9.98 -8.73
CA ALA A 178 -10.00 8.59 -9.20
C ALA A 178 -8.79 8.32 -10.11
N ALA A 179 -8.44 9.24 -11.00
CA ALA A 179 -7.26 9.13 -11.85
C ALA A 179 -5.95 9.33 -11.07
N GLY A 180 -5.91 10.33 -10.18
CA GLY A 180 -4.74 10.68 -9.38
C GLY A 180 -4.35 9.63 -8.34
N ASP A 181 -5.31 8.85 -7.84
CA ASP A 181 -5.03 7.79 -6.85
C ASP A 181 -4.41 6.53 -7.49
N VAL A 182 -4.55 6.36 -8.82
CA VAL A 182 -4.06 5.16 -9.53
C VAL A 182 -2.59 4.85 -9.26
N PRO A 183 -1.64 5.80 -9.40
CA PRO A 183 -0.22 5.45 -9.26
C PRO A 183 0.13 5.06 -7.81
N THR A 184 -0.64 5.52 -6.81
CA THR A 184 -0.48 5.08 -5.42
C THR A 184 -1.10 3.69 -5.22
N LEU A 185 -2.33 3.46 -5.67
CA LEU A 185 -3.03 2.18 -5.49
C LEU A 185 -2.31 1.01 -6.18
N VAL A 186 -1.66 1.24 -7.32
CA VAL A 186 -0.87 0.18 -8.01
C VAL A 186 0.41 -0.20 -7.26
N ALA A 187 0.87 0.59 -6.29
CA ALA A 187 2.06 0.28 -5.50
C ALA A 187 1.91 -1.05 -4.73
N TRP A 188 0.68 -1.39 -4.29
CA TRP A 188 0.37 -2.68 -3.67
C TRP A 188 -0.02 -3.78 -4.66
N ARG A 189 0.03 -3.55 -5.98
CA ARG A 189 -0.25 -4.56 -7.02
C ARG A 189 -1.54 -5.38 -6.77
N PRO A 190 -2.70 -4.73 -6.64
CA PRO A 190 -3.95 -5.44 -6.42
C PRO A 190 -4.17 -6.52 -7.49
N LYS A 191 -4.76 -7.64 -7.08
CA LYS A 191 -5.16 -8.76 -7.94
C LYS A 191 -6.68 -8.84 -8.12
N ARG A 192 -7.42 -8.07 -7.32
CA ARG A 192 -8.87 -7.95 -7.41
C ARG A 192 -9.30 -6.51 -7.18
N ILE A 193 -10.30 -6.09 -7.93
CA ILE A 193 -11.10 -4.90 -7.63
C ILE A 193 -12.52 -5.39 -7.36
N VAL A 194 -13.06 -5.05 -6.20
CA VAL A 194 -14.48 -5.21 -5.83
C VAL A 194 -15.02 -3.81 -5.58
N THR A 195 -16.20 -3.52 -6.09
CA THR A 195 -16.80 -2.19 -5.96
C THR A 195 -18.30 -2.30 -5.75
N SER A 196 -18.88 -1.38 -4.99
CA SER A 196 -20.32 -1.18 -5.02
C SER A 196 -20.77 -0.95 -6.47
N ASP A 197 -21.95 -1.47 -6.78
CA ASP A 197 -22.67 -1.25 -8.03
C ASP A 197 -23.09 0.20 -8.30
N ALA A 198 -23.01 1.11 -7.32
CA ALA A 198 -23.29 2.53 -7.51
C ALA A 198 -22.37 3.17 -8.56
N VAL A 199 -22.94 4.02 -9.43
CA VAL A 199 -22.25 4.64 -10.58
C VAL A 199 -20.96 5.34 -10.17
N ARG A 200 -20.98 6.13 -9.09
CA ARG A 200 -19.78 6.79 -8.53
C ARG A 200 -18.68 5.82 -8.09
N CYS A 201 -19.03 4.67 -7.51
CA CYS A 201 -18.04 3.68 -7.05
C CYS A 201 -17.41 2.96 -8.25
N VAL A 202 -18.24 2.58 -9.23
CA VAL A 202 -17.79 1.99 -10.49
C VAL A 202 -16.86 2.95 -11.25
N ALA A 203 -17.25 4.23 -11.36
CA ALA A 203 -16.44 5.26 -12.00
C ALA A 203 -15.12 5.53 -11.26
N THR A 204 -15.12 5.46 -9.91
CA THR A 204 -13.90 5.67 -9.11
C THR A 204 -12.84 4.62 -9.42
N VAL A 205 -13.23 3.36 -9.57
CA VAL A 205 -12.26 2.27 -9.82
C VAL A 205 -11.93 2.07 -11.30
N ALA A 206 -12.63 2.75 -12.22
CA ALA A 206 -12.44 2.55 -13.65
C ALA A 206 -11.02 2.90 -14.15
N PRO A 207 -10.39 4.00 -13.73
CA PRO A 207 -8.99 4.29 -14.09
C PRO A 207 -8.01 3.22 -13.59
N LEU A 208 -8.19 2.74 -12.35
CA LEU A 208 -7.37 1.65 -11.80
C LEU A 208 -7.57 0.34 -12.58
N ALA A 209 -8.81 0.01 -12.94
CA ALA A 209 -9.13 -1.15 -13.75
C ALA A 209 -8.45 -1.11 -15.12
N ALA A 210 -8.45 0.06 -15.77
CA ALA A 210 -7.75 0.27 -17.04
C ALA A 210 -6.23 0.11 -16.89
N ALA A 211 -5.63 0.72 -15.86
CA ALA A 211 -4.19 0.66 -15.62
C ALA A 211 -3.68 -0.74 -15.27
N THR A 212 -4.52 -1.56 -14.61
CA THR A 212 -4.15 -2.90 -14.14
C THR A 212 -4.63 -4.03 -15.05
N GLY A 213 -5.57 -3.75 -15.96
CA GLY A 213 -6.28 -4.75 -16.76
C GLY A 213 -7.25 -5.62 -15.95
N ILE A 214 -7.54 -5.27 -14.69
CA ILE A 214 -8.41 -6.06 -13.80
C ILE A 214 -9.86 -5.64 -13.99
N GLN A 215 -10.71 -6.58 -14.37
CA GLN A 215 -12.16 -6.35 -14.44
C GLN A 215 -12.77 -6.20 -13.03
N PRO A 216 -13.39 -5.04 -12.71
CA PRO A 216 -14.03 -4.84 -11.42
C PRO A 216 -15.22 -5.77 -11.23
N HIS A 217 -15.29 -6.42 -10.06
CA HIS A 217 -16.47 -7.14 -9.64
C HIS A 217 -17.42 -6.20 -8.92
N ARG A 218 -18.55 -5.91 -9.56
CA ARG A 218 -19.63 -5.10 -8.99
C ARG A 218 -20.49 -5.99 -8.09
N THR A 219 -20.83 -5.50 -6.90
CA THR A 219 -21.80 -6.16 -6.02
C THR A 219 -22.65 -5.13 -5.28
N HIS A 220 -23.91 -5.49 -5.06
CA HIS A 220 -24.84 -4.71 -4.25
C HIS A 220 -24.54 -4.85 -2.74
N ASP A 221 -23.87 -5.92 -2.32
CA ASP A 221 -23.62 -6.29 -0.92
C ASP A 221 -22.79 -5.26 -0.12
N ILE A 222 -22.05 -4.39 -0.81
CA ILE A 222 -21.27 -3.28 -0.23
C ILE A 222 -21.76 -1.91 -0.70
N SER A 223 -23.02 -1.83 -1.17
CA SER A 223 -23.67 -0.57 -1.52
C SER A 223 -24.18 0.14 -0.26
N GLN A 224 -24.36 1.46 -0.35
CA GLN A 224 -24.94 2.21 0.76
C GLN A 224 -26.42 1.87 0.97
N GLU A 225 -27.17 1.68 -0.11
CA GLU A 225 -28.60 1.34 -0.09
C GLU A 225 -28.81 0.00 0.65
N ALA A 226 -28.09 -1.05 0.24
CA ALA A 226 -28.15 -2.35 0.92
C ALA A 226 -27.75 -2.26 2.39
N TYR A 227 -26.78 -1.41 2.73
CA TYR A 227 -26.38 -1.19 4.12
C TYR A 227 -27.48 -0.50 4.94
N GLU A 228 -28.10 0.55 4.40
CA GLU A 228 -29.18 1.31 5.06
C GLU A 228 -30.45 0.47 5.23
N GLU A 229 -30.72 -0.47 4.32
CA GLU A 229 -31.85 -1.39 4.37
C GLU A 229 -31.58 -2.68 5.17
N GLY A 230 -30.34 -2.90 5.62
CA GLY A 230 -29.92 -4.14 6.30
C GLY A 230 -29.89 -5.38 5.40
N GLN A 231 -29.76 -5.18 4.08
CA GLN A 231 -29.70 -6.23 3.06
C GLN A 231 -28.28 -6.50 2.54
N GLY A 232 -27.30 -5.69 2.94
CA GLY A 232 -25.89 -5.87 2.54
C GLY A 232 -25.24 -7.10 3.19
N ASP A 233 -24.29 -7.72 2.49
CA ASP A 233 -23.48 -8.84 3.00
C ASP A 233 -21.98 -8.53 2.92
N VAL A 234 -21.58 -7.49 3.66
CA VAL A 234 -20.18 -7.05 3.77
C VAL A 234 -19.29 -8.20 4.27
N ARG A 235 -19.79 -8.99 5.22
CA ARG A 235 -19.10 -10.14 5.81
C ARG A 235 -18.68 -11.16 4.75
N SER A 236 -19.58 -11.58 3.86
CA SER A 236 -19.25 -12.55 2.82
C SER A 236 -18.25 -12.00 1.82
N VAL A 237 -18.39 -10.72 1.43
CA VAL A 237 -17.49 -10.05 0.49
C VAL A 237 -16.06 -9.99 1.06
N VAL A 238 -15.92 -9.48 2.29
CA VAL A 238 -14.64 -9.39 3.01
C VAL A 238 -14.07 -10.77 3.27
N GLY A 239 -14.85 -11.70 3.83
CA GLY A 239 -14.40 -13.05 4.13
C GLY A 239 -13.88 -13.80 2.91
N LYS A 240 -14.47 -13.58 1.72
CA LYS A 240 -13.97 -14.13 0.46
C LYS A 240 -12.61 -13.54 0.07
N ARG A 241 -12.35 -12.27 0.37
CA ARG A 241 -11.04 -11.62 0.11
C ARG A 241 -9.98 -12.12 1.10
N ILE A 242 -10.32 -12.23 2.38
CA ILE A 242 -9.44 -12.80 3.43
C ILE A 242 -8.99 -14.21 3.04
N ARG A 243 -9.94 -15.11 2.70
CA ARG A 243 -9.62 -16.48 2.28
C ARG A 243 -8.76 -16.55 1.01
N ALA A 244 -8.88 -15.57 0.12
CA ALA A 244 -8.07 -15.53 -1.09
C ALA A 244 -6.60 -15.19 -0.80
N GLY A 245 -6.32 -14.42 0.27
CA GLY A 245 -4.97 -14.04 0.66
C GLY A 245 -4.22 -13.28 -0.44
N LYS A 246 -4.92 -12.42 -1.20
CA LYS A 246 -4.36 -11.62 -2.29
C LYS A 246 -4.76 -10.17 -2.16
N ASN A 247 -3.87 -9.28 -2.60
CA ASN A 247 -4.10 -7.84 -2.56
C ASN A 247 -5.38 -7.48 -3.31
N ALA A 248 -6.25 -6.68 -2.70
CA ALA A 248 -7.53 -6.33 -3.30
C ALA A 248 -7.97 -4.91 -2.92
N VAL A 249 -8.63 -4.23 -3.85
CA VAL A 249 -9.33 -2.96 -3.59
C VAL A 249 -10.82 -3.23 -3.41
N LEU A 250 -11.41 -2.67 -2.36
CA LEU A 250 -12.84 -2.67 -2.06
C LEU A 250 -13.31 -1.21 -2.08
N CYS A 251 -13.97 -0.80 -3.16
CA CYS A 251 -14.52 0.56 -3.27
C CYS A 251 -15.96 0.62 -2.79
N SER A 252 -16.24 1.50 -1.84
CA SER A 252 -17.56 1.64 -1.21
C SER A 252 -17.81 3.07 -0.71
N HIS A 253 -18.74 3.22 0.23
CA HIS A 253 -19.34 4.48 0.68
C HIS A 253 -18.96 4.78 2.13
N GLY A 254 -19.02 6.05 2.52
CA GLY A 254 -18.71 6.50 3.88
C GLY A 254 -19.34 5.64 4.99
N PRO A 255 -20.66 5.40 4.97
CA PRO A 255 -21.33 4.59 5.99
C PRO A 255 -20.95 3.10 6.01
N VAL A 256 -20.42 2.57 4.90
CA VAL A 256 -20.13 1.13 4.73
C VAL A 256 -18.66 0.80 5.04
N LEU A 257 -17.75 1.76 4.91
CA LEU A 257 -16.31 1.58 5.17
C LEU A 257 -16.01 1.13 6.61
N PRO A 258 -16.68 1.67 7.67
CA PRO A 258 -16.52 1.15 9.02
C PRO A 258 -16.86 -0.34 9.12
N GLU A 259 -17.91 -0.79 8.44
CA GLU A 259 -18.31 -2.20 8.43
C GLU A 259 -17.29 -3.07 7.68
N ILE A 260 -16.73 -2.58 6.57
CA ILE A 260 -15.65 -3.29 5.85
C ILE A 260 -14.45 -3.52 6.78
N LEU A 261 -13.99 -2.48 7.49
CA LEU A 261 -12.85 -2.60 8.40
C LEU A 261 -13.18 -3.47 9.62
N ARG A 262 -14.39 -3.36 10.16
CA ARG A 262 -14.90 -4.22 11.24
C ARG A 262 -14.91 -5.68 10.83
N GLU A 263 -15.41 -6.01 9.65
CA GLU A 263 -15.45 -7.39 9.16
C GLU A 263 -14.05 -7.94 8.83
N ILE A 264 -13.09 -7.09 8.44
CA ILE A 264 -11.68 -7.50 8.34
C ILE A 264 -11.13 -7.86 9.72
N ALA A 265 -11.40 -7.02 10.73
CA ALA A 265 -10.95 -7.26 12.10
C ALA A 265 -11.54 -8.57 12.65
N LEU A 266 -12.86 -8.77 12.52
CA LEU A 266 -13.54 -9.99 12.97
C LEU A 266 -13.04 -11.24 12.24
N ALA A 267 -12.87 -11.18 10.92
CA ALA A 267 -12.39 -12.30 10.12
C ALA A 267 -10.94 -12.69 10.43
N THR A 268 -10.17 -11.81 11.06
CA THR A 268 -8.76 -12.03 11.42
C THR A 268 -8.56 -12.20 12.93
N GLY A 269 -9.63 -12.21 13.72
CA GLY A 269 -9.55 -12.31 15.19
C GLY A 269 -9.00 -11.05 15.87
N THR A 270 -8.95 -9.93 15.16
CA THR A 270 -8.51 -8.64 15.71
C THR A 270 -9.66 -8.01 16.50
N MET A 271 -9.38 -7.58 17.72
CA MET A 271 -10.35 -6.85 18.53
C MET A 271 -10.68 -5.49 17.88
N PRO A 272 -11.97 -5.22 17.57
CA PRO A 272 -12.37 -3.91 17.07
C PRO A 272 -12.07 -2.80 18.08
N GLY A 273 -11.65 -1.64 17.60
CA GLY A 273 -11.35 -0.47 18.43
C GLY A 273 -11.44 0.83 17.66
N ALA A 274 -11.23 1.96 18.34
CA ALA A 274 -11.38 3.30 17.76
C ALA A 274 -10.51 3.53 16.51
N TYR A 275 -9.32 2.93 16.46
CA TYR A 275 -8.41 3.00 15.31
C TYR A 275 -9.04 2.52 13.99
N LEU A 276 -10.02 1.60 14.03
CA LEU A 276 -10.74 1.18 12.82
C LEU A 276 -11.71 2.25 12.34
N ASN A 277 -12.31 3.02 13.25
CA ASN A 277 -13.17 4.14 12.88
C ASN A 277 -12.33 5.25 12.25
N ASP A 278 -11.16 5.55 12.84
CA ASP A 278 -10.23 6.55 12.29
C ASP A 278 -9.74 6.15 10.89
N ALA A 279 -9.49 4.86 10.66
CA ALA A 279 -9.14 4.33 9.34
C ALA A 279 -10.33 4.29 8.36
N ALA A 280 -11.57 4.26 8.84
CA ALA A 280 -12.76 4.30 8.00
C ALA A 280 -13.23 5.73 7.67
N ASP A 281 -12.82 6.73 8.47
CA ASP A 281 -13.15 8.14 8.28
C ASP A 281 -12.33 8.77 7.15
N LEU A 282 -12.60 8.28 5.94
CA LEU A 282 -11.90 8.64 4.73
C LEU A 282 -12.59 9.80 4.03
N ASP A 283 -11.84 10.81 3.59
CA ASP A 283 -12.34 11.78 2.61
C ASP A 283 -12.79 11.08 1.31
N THR A 284 -13.66 11.71 0.51
CA THR A 284 -14.02 11.15 -0.80
C THR A 284 -12.77 11.01 -1.69
N GLY A 285 -12.52 9.80 -2.20
CA GLY A 285 -11.29 9.39 -2.90
C GLY A 285 -10.16 8.91 -1.97
N GLY A 286 -10.28 9.12 -0.65
CA GLY A 286 -9.33 8.59 0.31
C GLY A 286 -9.45 7.07 0.46
N PHE A 287 -8.37 6.43 0.92
CA PHE A 287 -8.34 4.99 1.13
C PHE A 287 -7.44 4.59 2.31
N SER A 288 -7.74 3.44 2.89
CA SER A 288 -6.88 2.76 3.86
C SER A 288 -6.40 1.42 3.34
N VAL A 289 -5.15 1.09 3.65
CA VAL A 289 -4.49 -0.17 3.29
C VAL A 289 -4.33 -0.99 4.57
N VAL A 290 -5.07 -2.09 4.68
CA VAL A 290 -5.00 -3.01 5.82
C VAL A 290 -4.08 -4.16 5.48
N HIS A 291 -3.00 -4.32 6.24
CA HIS A 291 -2.00 -5.36 6.03
C HIS A 291 -2.25 -6.57 6.92
N LEU A 292 -2.27 -7.73 6.27
CA LEU A 292 -2.65 -9.01 6.87
C LEU A 292 -1.58 -10.06 6.56
N SER A 293 -1.36 -10.99 7.50
CA SER A 293 -0.45 -12.10 7.25
C SER A 293 -1.13 -13.17 6.40
N SER A 294 -0.45 -13.65 5.36
CA SER A 294 -0.84 -14.87 4.66
C SER A 294 -0.32 -16.13 5.35
N THR A 295 0.74 -16.01 6.15
CA THR A 295 1.45 -17.14 6.79
C THR A 295 1.09 -17.34 8.26
N ASN A 296 0.61 -16.29 8.93
CA ASN A 296 0.08 -16.35 10.28
C ASN A 296 -1.26 -15.59 10.38
N PRO A 297 -2.38 -16.14 9.85
CA PRO A 297 -3.67 -15.46 9.87
C PRO A 297 -4.18 -15.09 11.28
N ALA A 298 -3.68 -15.77 12.32
CA ALA A 298 -4.02 -15.49 13.72
C ALA A 298 -3.34 -14.22 14.28
N SER A 299 -2.39 -13.62 13.55
CA SER A 299 -1.76 -12.34 13.94
C SER A 299 -2.72 -11.14 13.85
N GLY A 300 -3.92 -11.31 13.31
CA GLY A 300 -4.85 -10.20 13.13
C GLY A 300 -4.42 -9.20 12.05
N ILE A 301 -4.91 -7.97 12.19
CA ILE A 301 -4.47 -6.80 11.44
C ILE A 301 -3.08 -6.41 11.95
N ILE A 302 -2.08 -6.46 11.06
CA ILE A 302 -0.68 -6.14 11.41
C ILE A 302 -0.49 -4.62 11.44
N SER A 303 -1.02 -3.93 10.44
CA SER A 303 -0.96 -2.49 10.32
C SER A 303 -2.04 -1.94 9.40
N ILE A 304 -2.36 -0.66 9.57
CA ILE A 304 -3.24 0.10 8.69
C ILE A 304 -2.52 1.39 8.30
N GLU A 305 -2.50 1.69 7.00
CA GLU A 305 -2.04 2.97 6.47
C GLU A 305 -3.24 3.71 5.89
N THR A 306 -3.34 5.03 6.09
CA THR A 306 -4.45 5.84 5.58
C THR A 306 -3.94 6.96 4.70
N TYR A 307 -4.57 7.14 3.54
CA TYR A 307 -4.17 8.08 2.50
C TYR A 307 -5.34 9.00 2.14
N ALA A 308 -5.05 10.30 2.16
CA ALA A 308 -5.93 11.30 1.57
C ALA A 308 -5.99 11.12 0.04
N PRO A 309 -7.10 11.54 -0.61
CA PRO A 309 -7.18 11.53 -2.07
C PRO A 309 -6.06 12.36 -2.69
N ALA A 310 -5.62 11.99 -3.89
CA ALA A 310 -4.69 12.78 -4.67
C ALA A 310 -5.15 14.25 -4.77
N ALA A 311 -4.21 15.17 -4.58
CA ALA A 311 -4.47 16.59 -4.72
C ALA A 311 -4.91 16.90 -6.15
N VAL A 312 -6.03 17.63 -6.28
CA VAL A 312 -6.69 17.98 -7.53
C VAL A 312 -6.47 19.44 -7.89
#